data_AF-A0AAN0XZH5-F1
#
_entry.id   AF-A0AAN0XZH5-F1
#
_cell.length_a   1.000
_cell.length_b   1.000
_cell.length_c   1.000
_cell.angle_alpha   90.00
_cell.angle_beta   90.00
_cell.angle_gamma   90.00
#
_symmetry.space_group_name_H-M   'P 1'
#
loop_
_entity.id
_entity.type
_entity.pdbx_description
1 polymer ?
#
loop_
_entity_poly.entity_id
_entity_poly.type
_entity_poly.pdbx_seq_one_letter_code
_entity_poly.pdbx_strand_id
1 'polypeptide(L)'
;MKLFHKIKTVVPESLITKANNHYQIKVFWTVEFNEDLIPFLSSKRREHNPELLQRGVGSLIVEVPFTKFEEMAEAIAYAEGNAQLYLVEKTGQNVFGVEGRGVKPQKLQLKLSVSSPLIADLIKREDTYVSVLQKSPKAHLLGLSDYLAAYFYGSEVEVSGEEDQTWADPYIDELETPEYFGAVRSNAVRRLLDINTPIGIVHMTYRTVQEFLNMPLNRELVEVKGQVFGRPYESAVERVVMATSVVPPENDHMKKLVRKFPDKQPRALFSKTPPTFVDLFPLQNAIEPHFIVIGYRALYAQETLKRLEEGGFTYHK
;
A
#
# COMPACT_ATOMS: atom_id res chain seq x y z
N MET A 1 15.83 -3.94 -20.20
CA MET A 1 15.14 -4.93 -19.35
C MET A 1 14.88 -4.26 -18.00
N LYS A 2 13.64 -4.26 -17.48
CA LYS A 2 13.41 -3.78 -16.11
C LYS A 2 13.85 -4.87 -15.13
N LEU A 3 14.51 -4.49 -14.04
CA LEU A 3 15.00 -5.39 -13.01
C LEU A 3 14.02 -5.35 -11.82
N PHE A 4 13.69 -6.52 -11.26
CA PHE A 4 12.77 -6.64 -10.13
C PHE A 4 13.20 -7.71 -9.15
N HIS A 5 12.95 -7.49 -7.86
CA HIS A 5 12.72 -8.61 -6.95
C HIS A 5 11.29 -9.15 -7.18
N LYS A 6 11.14 -10.46 -7.34
CA LYS A 6 9.84 -11.09 -7.57
C LYS A 6 9.39 -11.81 -6.30
N ILE A 7 8.24 -11.41 -5.75
CA ILE A 7 7.62 -12.07 -4.59
C ILE A 7 6.49 -12.93 -5.11
N LYS A 8 6.63 -14.25 -4.97
CA LYS A 8 5.64 -15.22 -5.42
C LYS A 8 4.81 -15.68 -4.24
N THR A 9 3.49 -15.72 -4.41
CA THR A 9 2.56 -16.30 -3.45
C THR A 9 1.63 -17.29 -4.13
N VAL A 10 1.26 -18.34 -3.40
CA VAL A 10 0.21 -19.28 -3.81
C VAL A 10 -0.66 -19.65 -2.62
N VAL A 11 -1.96 -19.78 -2.88
CA VAL A 11 -2.95 -20.18 -1.88
C VAL A 11 -3.60 -21.50 -2.32
N PRO A 12 -3.22 -22.65 -1.74
CA PRO A 12 -3.89 -23.91 -1.98
C PRO A 12 -5.24 -23.95 -1.26
N GLU A 13 -6.34 -24.07 -2.02
CA GLU A 13 -7.70 -24.12 -1.45
C GLU A 13 -7.89 -25.30 -0.49
N SER A 14 -7.18 -26.41 -0.73
CA SER A 14 -7.21 -27.64 0.10
C SER A 14 -6.76 -27.41 1.54
N LEU A 15 -5.97 -26.37 1.81
CA LEU A 15 -5.41 -26.08 3.13
C LEU A 15 -6.13 -24.94 3.87
N ILE A 16 -7.31 -24.54 3.40
CA ILE A 16 -8.12 -23.53 4.08
C ILE A 16 -8.90 -24.18 5.22
N THR A 17 -8.69 -23.67 6.43
CA THR A 17 -9.42 -24.14 7.61
C THR A 17 -10.26 -23.02 8.23
N LYS A 18 -11.20 -23.39 9.09
CA LYS A 18 -12.11 -22.48 9.79
C LYS A 18 -11.87 -22.58 11.29
N ALA A 19 -11.52 -21.47 11.93
CA ALA A 19 -11.32 -21.42 13.38
C ALA A 19 -11.71 -20.05 13.94
N ASN A 20 -12.38 -20.01 15.10
CA ASN A 20 -12.62 -18.78 15.86
C ASN A 20 -13.23 -17.61 15.04
N ASN A 21 -14.27 -17.88 14.24
CA ASN A 21 -14.90 -16.90 13.33
C ASN A 21 -13.98 -16.33 12.22
N HIS A 22 -12.86 -16.99 11.93
CA HIS A 22 -11.90 -16.62 10.90
C HIS A 22 -11.57 -17.80 9.98
N TYR A 23 -11.35 -17.51 8.70
CA TYR A 23 -10.66 -18.42 7.80
C TYR A 23 -9.18 -18.34 8.15
N GLN A 24 -8.55 -19.50 8.33
CA GLN A 24 -7.11 -19.63 8.40
C GLN A 24 -6.65 -20.08 7.02
N ILE A 25 -6.14 -19.12 6.25
CA ILE A 25 -5.73 -19.33 4.86
C ILE A 25 -4.21 -19.43 4.84
N LYS A 26 -3.70 -20.62 4.49
CA LYS A 26 -2.26 -20.85 4.35
C LYS A 26 -1.78 -20.29 3.02
N VAL A 27 -0.86 -19.33 3.07
CA VAL A 27 -0.22 -18.72 1.90
C VAL A 27 1.23 -19.18 1.87
N PHE A 28 1.60 -19.95 0.85
CA PHE A 28 3.00 -20.24 0.60
C PHE A 28 3.63 -19.09 -0.17
N TRP A 29 4.90 -18.83 0.09
CA TRP A 29 5.61 -17.76 -0.58
C TRP A 29 7.09 -18.10 -0.81
N THR A 30 7.65 -17.49 -1.84
CA THR A 30 9.10 -17.48 -2.10
C THR A 30 9.49 -16.15 -2.76
N VAL A 31 10.77 -15.81 -2.72
CA VAL A 31 11.29 -14.55 -3.27
C VAL A 31 12.46 -14.83 -4.21
N GLU A 32 12.34 -14.39 -5.45
CA GLU A 32 13.46 -14.31 -6.38
C GLU A 32 14.11 -12.94 -6.23
N PHE A 33 15.22 -12.88 -5.50
CA PHE A 33 15.99 -11.65 -5.39
C PHE A 33 16.81 -11.44 -6.66
N ASN A 34 16.66 -10.26 -7.25
CA ASN A 34 17.58 -9.81 -8.29
C ASN A 34 18.86 -9.30 -7.64
N GLU A 35 19.97 -9.98 -7.93
CA GLU A 35 21.28 -9.70 -7.33
C GLU A 35 21.79 -8.28 -7.65
N ASP A 36 21.48 -7.74 -8.85
CA ASP A 36 21.85 -6.38 -9.23
C ASP A 36 21.11 -5.32 -8.41
N LEU A 37 19.96 -5.68 -7.82
CA LEU A 37 19.14 -4.78 -7.02
C LEU A 37 19.44 -4.83 -5.52
N ILE A 38 20.08 -5.89 -5.01
CA ILE A 38 20.42 -6.03 -3.59
C ILE A 38 21.26 -4.83 -3.07
N PRO A 39 22.26 -4.31 -3.79
CA PRO A 39 23.01 -3.12 -3.35
C PRO A 39 22.13 -1.88 -3.11
N PHE A 40 20.97 -1.78 -3.75
CA PHE A 40 20.02 -0.67 -3.57
C PHE A 40 19.14 -0.82 -2.31
N LEU A 41 19.26 -1.95 -1.61
CA LEU A 41 18.81 -2.10 -0.23
C LEU A 41 19.81 -1.45 0.74
N SER A 42 21.00 -1.03 0.31
CA SER A 42 21.87 -0.19 1.15
C SER A 42 21.44 1.28 1.07
N SER A 43 21.72 2.05 2.13
CA SER A 43 21.60 3.51 2.14
C SER A 43 22.95 4.15 2.45
N LYS A 44 23.10 5.46 2.17
CA LYS A 44 24.32 6.21 2.51
C LYS A 44 24.76 6.09 3.98
N ARG A 45 23.82 5.75 4.89
CA ARG A 45 24.06 5.68 6.35
C ARG A 45 24.10 4.25 6.90
N ARG A 46 23.72 3.25 6.11
CA ARG A 46 23.59 1.86 6.55
C ARG A 46 23.74 0.92 5.37
N GLU A 47 24.72 0.04 5.45
CA GLU A 47 24.87 -1.08 4.53
C GLU A 47 23.88 -2.19 4.91
N HIS A 48 23.26 -2.79 3.90
CA HIS A 48 22.38 -3.93 4.06
C HIS A 48 23.21 -5.20 4.24
N ASN A 49 22.81 -6.09 5.16
CA ASN A 49 23.42 -7.41 5.29
C ASN A 49 22.65 -8.41 4.39
N PRO A 50 23.26 -8.95 3.31
CA PRO A 50 22.60 -9.89 2.42
C PRO A 50 22.13 -11.19 3.10
N GLU A 51 22.73 -11.57 4.23
CA GLU A 51 22.33 -12.76 5.00
C GLU A 51 20.94 -12.60 5.65
N LEU A 52 20.42 -11.37 5.76
CA LEU A 52 19.08 -11.11 6.29
C LEU A 52 17.98 -11.30 5.22
N LEU A 53 18.35 -11.57 3.97
CA LEU A 53 17.39 -11.90 2.92
C LEU A 53 16.81 -13.29 3.17
N GLN A 54 15.49 -13.37 3.30
CA GLN A 54 14.80 -14.65 3.45
C GLN A 54 14.64 -15.29 2.08
N ARG A 55 15.65 -16.08 1.70
CA ARG A 55 15.65 -16.97 0.53
C ARG A 55 15.03 -18.31 0.92
N GLY A 56 14.37 -18.98 -0.03
CA GLY A 56 13.71 -20.26 0.21
C GLY A 56 12.19 -20.18 0.16
N VAL A 57 11.52 -21.19 0.70
CA VAL A 57 10.05 -21.27 0.76
C VAL A 57 9.56 -21.04 2.18
N GLY A 58 8.56 -20.18 2.34
CA GLY A 58 7.88 -19.96 3.60
C GLY A 58 6.38 -20.20 3.53
N SER A 59 5.76 -20.32 4.70
CA SER A 59 4.33 -20.48 4.88
C SER A 59 3.80 -19.45 5.88
N LEU A 60 2.81 -18.67 5.47
CA LEU A 60 2.14 -17.69 6.31
C LEU A 60 0.65 -18.03 6.42
N ILE A 61 0.17 -18.27 7.63
CA ILE A 61 -1.28 -18.38 7.89
C ILE A 61 -1.85 -16.98 8.04
N VAL A 62 -2.74 -16.59 7.14
CA VAL A 62 -3.47 -15.32 7.22
C VAL A 62 -4.87 -15.58 7.75
N GLU A 63 -5.17 -15.00 8.92
CA GLU A 63 -6.50 -15.08 9.53
C GLU A 63 -7.38 -13.95 9.00
N VAL A 64 -8.46 -14.29 8.29
CA VAL A 64 -9.44 -13.34 7.74
C VAL A 64 -10.84 -13.58 8.31
N PRO A 65 -11.60 -12.55 8.75
CA PRO A 65 -12.91 -12.76 9.35
C PRO A 65 -13.95 -13.30 8.34
N PHE A 66 -14.77 -14.27 8.75
CA PHE A 66 -15.84 -14.83 7.89
C PHE A 66 -16.84 -13.78 7.40
N THR A 67 -17.18 -12.83 8.28
CA THR A 67 -18.26 -11.86 8.06
C THR A 67 -17.95 -10.80 7.00
N LYS A 68 -16.77 -10.84 6.39
CA LYS A 68 -16.30 -9.85 5.43
C LYS A 68 -16.38 -10.31 3.98
N PHE A 69 -16.67 -11.59 3.73
CA PHE A 69 -16.61 -12.20 2.41
C PHE A 69 -17.85 -13.08 2.18
N GLU A 70 -18.41 -12.98 0.99
CA GLU A 70 -19.53 -13.82 0.57
C GLU A 70 -19.01 -15.12 -0.07
N GLU A 71 -17.89 -15.02 -0.79
CA GLU A 71 -17.26 -16.13 -1.51
C GLU A 71 -15.85 -16.45 -0.97
N MET A 72 -15.46 -17.72 -1.01
CA MET A 72 -14.11 -18.14 -0.58
C MET A 72 -13.00 -17.50 -1.44
N ALA A 73 -13.24 -17.36 -2.75
CA ALA A 73 -12.29 -16.72 -3.67
C ALA A 73 -11.93 -15.29 -3.26
N GLU A 74 -12.87 -14.56 -2.65
CA GLU A 74 -12.64 -13.20 -2.13
C GLU A 74 -11.75 -13.22 -0.88
N ALA A 75 -12.00 -14.18 0.02
CA ALA A 75 -11.19 -14.39 1.21
C ALA A 75 -9.75 -14.80 0.85
N ILE A 76 -9.59 -15.68 -0.14
CA ILE A 76 -8.29 -16.10 -0.69
C ILE A 76 -7.54 -14.90 -1.28
N ALA A 77 -8.17 -14.14 -2.18
CA ALA A 77 -7.57 -12.96 -2.78
C ALA A 77 -7.13 -11.95 -1.72
N TYR A 78 -7.99 -11.68 -0.75
CA TYR A 78 -7.68 -10.76 0.34
C TYR A 78 -6.56 -11.26 1.24
N ALA A 79 -6.53 -12.55 1.57
CA ALA A 79 -5.45 -13.17 2.37
C ALA A 79 -4.10 -13.10 1.64
N GLU A 80 -4.08 -13.43 0.35
CA GLU A 80 -2.88 -13.37 -0.48
C GLU A 80 -2.30 -11.96 -0.56
N GLY A 81 -3.15 -10.94 -0.76
CA GLY A 81 -2.72 -9.55 -0.76
C GLY A 81 -2.16 -9.09 0.61
N ASN A 82 -2.76 -9.56 1.71
CA ASN A 82 -2.24 -9.30 3.05
C ASN A 82 -0.89 -9.99 3.28
N ALA A 83 -0.72 -11.21 2.80
CA ALA A 83 0.57 -11.90 2.85
C ALA A 83 1.64 -11.11 2.10
N GLN A 84 1.36 -10.70 0.86
CA GLN A 84 2.26 -9.84 0.08
C GLN A 84 2.67 -8.59 0.86
N LEU A 85 1.72 -7.87 1.48
CA LEU A 85 2.05 -6.70 2.30
C LEU A 85 2.94 -7.06 3.48
N TYR A 86 2.57 -8.10 4.23
CA TYR A 86 3.28 -8.53 5.44
C TYR A 86 4.72 -8.96 5.15
N LEU A 87 4.96 -9.57 4.00
CA LEU A 87 6.29 -9.96 3.54
C LEU A 87 7.16 -8.75 3.18
N VAL A 88 6.58 -7.64 2.73
CA VAL A 88 7.34 -6.45 2.28
C VAL A 88 7.47 -5.38 3.36
N GLU A 89 6.45 -5.20 4.20
CA GLU A 89 6.44 -4.13 5.21
C GLU A 89 7.45 -4.39 6.32
N LYS A 90 8.18 -3.35 6.72
CA LYS A 90 9.32 -3.43 7.65
C LYS A 90 8.96 -3.99 9.03
N THR A 91 7.72 -3.76 9.48
CA THR A 91 7.18 -4.22 10.77
C THR A 91 6.41 -5.53 10.63
N GLY A 92 6.32 -6.08 9.42
CA GLY A 92 5.85 -7.43 9.18
C GLY A 92 7.01 -8.42 9.20
N GLN A 93 6.88 -9.50 8.44
CA GLN A 93 7.94 -10.50 8.28
C GLN A 93 9.17 -9.94 7.57
N ASN A 94 8.97 -9.03 6.61
CA ASN A 94 10.03 -8.30 5.93
C ASN A 94 11.13 -9.22 5.36
N VAL A 95 10.81 -9.91 4.26
CA VAL A 95 11.71 -10.85 3.57
C VAL A 95 13.02 -10.21 3.07
N PHE A 96 13.06 -8.89 2.99
CA PHE A 96 14.25 -8.14 2.60
C PHE A 96 15.20 -7.90 3.78
N GLY A 97 14.86 -8.28 5.01
CA GLY A 97 15.76 -8.15 6.16
C GLY A 97 16.07 -6.70 6.53
N VAL A 98 15.15 -5.80 6.22
CA VAL A 98 15.41 -4.37 6.27
C VAL A 98 15.00 -3.74 7.60
N GLU A 99 15.97 -3.34 8.41
CA GLU A 99 15.70 -2.67 9.68
C GLU A 99 15.79 -1.13 9.58
N GLY A 100 14.88 -0.41 10.24
CA GLY A 100 14.93 1.05 10.43
C GLY A 100 14.15 1.89 9.39
N ARG A 101 14.28 3.22 9.44
CA ARG A 101 13.46 4.19 8.67
C ARG A 101 13.98 4.52 7.26
N GLY A 102 15.09 3.95 6.78
CA GLY A 102 15.77 4.44 5.56
C GLY A 102 15.81 3.48 4.38
N VAL A 103 15.59 2.20 4.62
CA VAL A 103 15.75 1.16 3.61
C VAL A 103 14.40 0.50 3.44
N LYS A 104 13.97 0.30 2.20
CA LYS A 104 12.85 -0.55 1.76
C LYS A 104 13.12 -0.87 0.29
N PRO A 105 12.68 -1.99 -0.29
CA PRO A 105 12.71 -2.12 -1.74
C PRO A 105 11.92 -0.97 -2.40
N GLN A 106 12.40 -0.45 -3.53
CA GLN A 106 11.58 0.49 -4.32
C GLN A 106 10.36 -0.26 -4.86
N LYS A 107 9.17 0.33 -4.79
CA LYS A 107 7.93 -0.30 -5.30
C LYS A 107 8.01 -0.60 -6.78
N LEU A 108 8.66 0.27 -7.56
CA LEU A 108 8.92 0.06 -8.99
C LEU A 108 9.93 -1.05 -9.29
N GLN A 109 10.66 -1.55 -8.28
CA GLN A 109 11.59 -2.67 -8.36
C GLN A 109 11.00 -3.95 -7.74
N LEU A 110 9.69 -3.94 -7.43
CA LEU A 110 8.96 -5.10 -6.95
C LEU A 110 8.01 -5.60 -8.02
N LYS A 111 8.02 -6.91 -8.21
CA LYS A 111 7.04 -7.65 -8.99
C LYS A 111 6.31 -8.63 -8.07
N LEU A 112 4.99 -8.51 -7.98
CA LEU A 112 4.15 -9.43 -7.23
C LEU A 112 3.62 -10.50 -8.19
N SER A 113 3.93 -11.76 -7.93
CA SER A 113 3.38 -12.92 -8.65
C SER A 113 2.35 -13.57 -7.74
N VAL A 114 1.08 -13.40 -8.07
CA VAL A 114 -0.03 -13.90 -7.24
C VAL A 114 -0.72 -15.06 -7.93
N SER A 115 -1.34 -15.96 -7.16
CA SER A 115 -2.13 -17.07 -7.67
C SER A 115 -3.58 -16.66 -7.96
N SER A 116 -4.12 -15.66 -7.25
CA SER A 116 -5.47 -15.16 -7.47
C SER A 116 -5.51 -14.02 -8.52
N PRO A 117 -6.30 -14.14 -9.61
CA PRO A 117 -6.53 -13.02 -10.52
C PRO A 117 -7.18 -11.82 -9.84
N LEU A 118 -8.11 -12.07 -8.91
CA LEU A 118 -8.88 -11.03 -8.23
C LEU A 118 -7.99 -10.08 -7.43
N ILE A 119 -6.96 -10.59 -6.73
CA ILE A 119 -6.07 -9.69 -5.97
C ILE A 119 -5.18 -8.86 -6.90
N ALA A 120 -4.76 -9.41 -8.04
CA ALA A 120 -3.98 -8.67 -9.02
C ALA A 120 -4.75 -7.41 -9.47
N ASP A 121 -6.03 -7.57 -9.79
CA ASP A 121 -6.87 -6.46 -10.22
C ASP A 121 -7.18 -5.48 -9.08
N LEU A 122 -7.41 -5.98 -7.85
CA LEU A 122 -7.66 -5.16 -6.67
C LEU A 122 -6.46 -4.28 -6.26
N ILE A 123 -5.23 -4.75 -6.52
CA ILE A 123 -3.99 -4.01 -6.28
C ILE A 123 -3.72 -3.01 -7.41
N LYS A 124 -3.80 -3.44 -8.68
CA LYS A 124 -3.51 -2.58 -9.84
C LYS A 124 -4.50 -1.42 -9.98
N ARG A 125 -5.78 -1.71 -9.75
CA ARG A 125 -6.89 -0.75 -9.86
C ARG A 125 -6.95 0.00 -11.18
N GLU A 126 -6.85 -0.72 -12.29
CA GLU A 126 -7.06 -0.13 -13.60
C GLU A 126 -8.49 0.46 -13.69
N ASP A 127 -8.62 1.67 -14.24
CA ASP A 127 -9.85 2.47 -14.19
C ASP A 127 -11.08 1.72 -14.74
N THR A 128 -10.90 0.97 -15.83
CA THR A 128 -11.93 0.13 -16.44
C THR A 128 -12.44 -0.92 -15.44
N TYR A 129 -11.54 -1.61 -14.75
CA TYR A 129 -11.88 -2.66 -13.80
C TYR A 129 -12.52 -2.11 -12.53
N VAL A 130 -12.00 -0.99 -12.01
CA VAL A 130 -12.59 -0.29 -10.86
C VAL A 130 -14.03 0.11 -11.17
N SER A 131 -14.30 0.63 -12.37
CA SER A 131 -15.66 1.02 -12.78
C SER A 131 -16.64 -0.16 -12.86
N VAL A 132 -16.16 -1.35 -13.22
CA VAL A 132 -16.93 -2.59 -13.26
C VAL A 132 -17.21 -3.09 -11.85
N LEU A 133 -16.19 -3.18 -10.99
CA LEU A 133 -16.37 -3.62 -9.60
C LEU A 133 -17.25 -2.67 -8.79
N GLN A 134 -17.19 -1.36 -9.02
CA GLN A 134 -18.07 -0.40 -8.35
C GLN A 134 -19.56 -0.63 -8.66
N LYS A 135 -19.86 -1.20 -9.83
CA LYS A 135 -21.21 -1.52 -10.27
C LYS A 135 -21.64 -2.94 -9.87
N SER A 136 -20.73 -3.73 -9.31
CA SER A 136 -21.02 -5.10 -8.88
C SER A 136 -21.31 -5.16 -7.38
N PRO A 137 -21.97 -6.23 -6.89
CA PRO A 137 -22.11 -6.50 -5.45
C PRO A 137 -20.76 -6.57 -4.70
N LYS A 138 -19.66 -6.79 -5.46
CA LYS A 138 -18.29 -6.91 -4.94
C LYS A 138 -17.59 -5.56 -4.77
N ALA A 139 -18.30 -4.43 -4.90
CA ALA A 139 -17.76 -3.09 -4.65
C ALA A 139 -17.11 -2.95 -3.26
N HIS A 140 -17.59 -3.71 -2.26
CA HIS A 140 -17.02 -3.73 -0.92
C HIS A 140 -15.54 -4.17 -0.89
N LEU A 141 -15.10 -5.02 -1.84
CA LEU A 141 -13.70 -5.46 -1.94
C LEU A 141 -12.75 -4.31 -2.26
N LEU A 142 -13.22 -3.32 -3.03
CA LEU A 142 -12.44 -2.08 -3.27
C LEU A 142 -12.25 -1.30 -1.96
N GLY A 143 -13.22 -1.31 -1.05
CA GLY A 143 -13.02 -0.71 0.27
C GLY A 143 -12.01 -1.51 1.12
N LEU A 144 -12.09 -2.84 1.08
CA LEU A 144 -11.23 -3.72 1.87
C LEU A 144 -9.78 -3.72 1.40
N SER A 145 -9.51 -3.67 0.09
CA SER A 145 -8.15 -3.76 -0.48
C SER A 145 -7.47 -2.41 -0.71
N ASP A 146 -8.09 -1.30 -0.31
CA ASP A 146 -7.61 0.05 -0.67
C ASP A 146 -6.23 0.39 -0.14
N TYR A 147 -5.89 -0.09 1.05
CA TYR A 147 -4.56 0.08 1.61
C TYR A 147 -3.50 -0.77 0.88
N LEU A 148 -3.88 -1.95 0.35
CA LEU A 148 -2.98 -2.79 -0.44
C LEU A 148 -2.63 -2.09 -1.75
N ALA A 149 -3.64 -1.58 -2.46
CA ALA A 149 -3.45 -0.82 -3.68
C ALA A 149 -2.65 0.46 -3.45
N ALA A 150 -2.89 1.16 -2.34
CA ALA A 150 -2.09 2.31 -1.95
C ALA A 150 -0.62 1.93 -1.73
N TYR A 151 -0.37 0.88 -0.95
CA TYR A 151 0.97 0.45 -0.55
C TYR A 151 1.80 -0.08 -1.73
N PHE A 152 1.17 -0.82 -2.63
CA PHE A 152 1.81 -1.39 -3.82
C PHE A 152 1.69 -0.50 -5.07
N TYR A 153 1.32 0.77 -4.90
CA TYR A 153 1.25 1.70 -6.01
C TYR A 153 2.59 1.77 -6.76
N GLY A 154 2.56 1.45 -8.05
CA GLY A 154 3.72 1.41 -8.95
C GLY A 154 4.44 0.06 -9.04
N SER A 155 4.09 -0.93 -8.23
CA SER A 155 4.62 -2.30 -8.38
C SER A 155 4.02 -2.99 -9.61
N GLU A 156 4.82 -3.85 -10.26
CA GLU A 156 4.28 -4.75 -11.28
C GLU A 156 3.56 -5.90 -10.59
N VAL A 157 2.41 -6.30 -11.12
CA VAL A 157 1.63 -7.42 -10.58
C VAL A 157 1.25 -8.35 -11.73
N GLU A 158 1.51 -9.64 -11.56
CA GLU A 158 1.15 -10.67 -12.52
C GLU A 158 0.44 -11.83 -11.83
N VAL A 159 -0.42 -12.49 -12.60
CA VAL A 159 -1.06 -13.74 -12.19
C VAL A 159 -0.16 -14.87 -12.67
N SER A 160 0.29 -15.70 -11.73
CA SER A 160 1.16 -16.84 -12.01
C SER A 160 0.32 -17.98 -12.58
N GLY A 161 0.75 -18.59 -13.68
CA GLY A 161 0.12 -19.83 -14.17
C GLY A 161 0.36 -21.01 -13.22
N GLU A 162 -0.27 -22.15 -13.48
CA GLU A 162 -0.08 -23.37 -12.67
C GLU A 162 1.39 -23.82 -12.66
N GLU A 163 2.06 -23.80 -13.82
CA GLU A 163 3.49 -24.19 -13.93
C GLU A 163 4.42 -23.31 -13.07
N ASP A 164 4.10 -22.03 -12.90
CA ASP A 164 4.86 -21.07 -12.09
C ASP A 164 4.68 -21.29 -10.57
N GLN A 165 3.76 -22.17 -10.16
CA GLN A 165 3.42 -22.45 -8.76
C GLN A 165 3.99 -23.78 -8.26
N THR A 166 4.57 -24.60 -9.15
CA THR A 166 5.12 -25.94 -8.85
C THR A 166 6.18 -25.98 -7.75
N TRP A 167 6.84 -24.84 -7.47
CA TRP A 167 7.78 -24.72 -6.35
C TRP A 167 7.10 -24.93 -4.98
N ALA A 168 5.78 -24.79 -4.88
CA ALA A 168 5.04 -24.96 -3.64
C ALA A 168 4.54 -26.40 -3.43
N ASP A 169 4.44 -27.22 -4.50
CA ASP A 169 3.82 -28.55 -4.46
C ASP A 169 4.42 -29.46 -3.38
N PRO A 170 5.76 -29.58 -3.21
CA PRO A 170 6.34 -30.42 -2.16
C PRO A 170 5.91 -30.02 -0.75
N TYR A 171 5.60 -28.74 -0.52
CA TYR A 171 5.16 -28.23 0.79
C TYR A 171 3.64 -28.33 0.97
N ILE A 172 2.89 -28.29 -0.13
CA ILE A 172 1.44 -28.50 -0.14
C ILE A 172 1.12 -29.97 0.15
N ASP A 173 1.88 -30.88 -0.46
CA ASP A 173 1.76 -32.33 -0.28
C ASP A 173 2.44 -32.85 1.00
N GLU A 174 2.94 -31.95 1.85
CA GLU A 174 3.64 -32.26 3.11
C GLU A 174 4.88 -33.17 2.95
N LEU A 175 5.48 -33.20 1.75
CA LEU A 175 6.74 -33.90 1.47
C LEU A 175 7.94 -33.14 2.02
N GLU A 176 7.85 -31.81 2.06
CA GLU A 176 8.86 -30.92 2.62
C GLU A 176 8.26 -29.95 3.66
N THR A 177 9.14 -29.46 4.54
CA THR A 177 8.80 -28.47 5.57
C THR A 177 9.32 -27.10 5.13
N PRO A 178 8.47 -26.05 5.05
CA PRO A 178 8.93 -24.70 4.73
C PRO A 178 10.05 -24.23 5.67
N GLU A 179 10.91 -23.35 5.20
CA GLU A 179 12.01 -22.78 6.00
C GLU A 179 11.51 -21.73 6.99
N TYR A 180 10.43 -21.02 6.62
CA TYR A 180 9.86 -19.94 7.41
C TYR A 180 8.39 -20.18 7.69
N PHE A 181 7.97 -19.85 8.92
CA PHE A 181 6.59 -19.97 9.36
C PHE A 181 6.12 -18.70 10.04
N GLY A 182 4.88 -18.32 9.75
CA GLY A 182 4.23 -17.21 10.43
C GLY A 182 2.72 -17.38 10.49
N ALA A 183 2.09 -16.63 11.38
CA ALA A 183 0.66 -16.43 11.39
C ALA A 183 0.34 -14.96 11.68
N VAL A 184 -0.63 -14.40 10.96
CA VAL A 184 -1.00 -13.00 11.13
C VAL A 184 -2.49 -12.78 10.86
N ARG A 185 -3.11 -11.87 11.62
CA ARG A 185 -4.47 -11.40 11.34
C ARG A 185 -4.46 -10.31 10.29
N SER A 186 -5.37 -10.35 9.33
CA SER A 186 -5.48 -9.32 8.28
C SER A 186 -5.62 -7.90 8.83
N ASN A 187 -6.39 -7.73 9.91
CA ASN A 187 -6.52 -6.43 10.58
C ASN A 187 -5.19 -5.95 11.20
N ALA A 188 -4.34 -6.86 11.68
CA ALA A 188 -3.01 -6.51 12.20
C ALA A 188 -2.09 -6.08 11.05
N VAL A 189 -2.14 -6.77 9.91
CA VAL A 189 -1.41 -6.40 8.68
C VAL A 189 -1.80 -4.98 8.23
N ARG A 190 -3.10 -4.68 8.19
CA ARG A 190 -3.58 -3.32 7.87
C ARG A 190 -3.01 -2.26 8.82
N ARG A 191 -2.98 -2.55 10.13
CA ARG A 191 -2.47 -1.62 11.16
C ARG A 191 -0.96 -1.36 11.07
N LEU A 192 -0.20 -2.20 10.36
CA LEU A 192 1.22 -1.91 10.09
C LEU A 192 1.40 -0.61 9.29
N LEU A 193 0.36 -0.16 8.59
CA LEU A 193 0.36 1.06 7.80
C LEU A 193 -0.17 2.29 8.54
N ASP A 194 -0.54 2.16 9.82
CA ASP A 194 -1.11 3.26 10.59
C ASP A 194 -0.10 4.40 10.78
N ILE A 195 -0.55 5.63 10.50
CA ILE A 195 0.26 6.85 10.66
C ILE A 195 -0.26 7.60 11.88
N ASN A 196 0.51 7.58 12.96
CA ASN A 196 0.20 8.34 14.16
C ASN A 196 0.46 9.84 13.93
N THR A 197 -0.56 10.66 14.16
CA THR A 197 -0.49 12.12 14.05
C THR A 197 -0.97 12.78 15.34
N PRO A 198 -0.75 14.10 15.55
CA PRO A 198 -1.20 14.79 16.76
C PRO A 198 -2.71 14.78 17.02
N ILE A 199 -3.53 14.46 16.01
CA ILE A 199 -5.00 14.44 16.14
C ILE A 199 -5.60 13.05 16.11
N GLY A 200 -4.79 12.01 15.91
CA GLY A 200 -5.23 10.62 15.80
C GLY A 200 -4.49 9.81 14.75
N ILE A 201 -5.05 8.64 14.43
CA ILE A 201 -4.50 7.70 13.45
C ILE A 201 -4.99 8.08 12.06
N VAL A 202 -4.07 8.16 11.10
CA VAL A 202 -4.36 8.48 9.70
C VAL A 202 -4.07 7.27 8.83
N HIS A 203 -4.99 6.98 7.90
CA HIS A 203 -4.79 5.98 6.85
C HIS A 203 -4.72 6.62 5.47
N MET A 204 -3.87 6.00 4.65
CA MET A 204 -3.67 6.32 3.26
C MET A 204 -4.54 5.42 2.40
N THR A 205 -5.14 6.01 1.37
CA THR A 205 -5.96 5.31 0.37
C THR A 205 -5.26 5.28 -0.98
N TYR A 206 -5.71 4.44 -1.91
CA TYR A 206 -5.17 4.45 -3.26
C TYR A 206 -5.30 5.83 -3.91
N ARG A 207 -6.46 6.47 -3.72
CA ARG A 207 -6.72 7.84 -4.17
C ARG A 207 -5.79 8.86 -3.53
N THR A 208 -5.38 8.64 -2.28
CA THR A 208 -4.42 9.55 -1.64
C THR A 208 -3.09 9.58 -2.38
N VAL A 209 -2.58 8.41 -2.78
CA VAL A 209 -1.31 8.31 -3.51
C VAL A 209 -1.46 8.93 -4.91
N GLN A 210 -2.58 8.70 -5.58
CA GLN A 210 -2.88 9.36 -6.86
C GLN A 210 -2.94 10.88 -6.73
N GLU A 211 -3.66 11.41 -5.73
CA GLU A 211 -3.74 12.85 -5.46
C GLU A 211 -2.36 13.45 -5.20
N PHE A 212 -1.50 12.76 -4.44
CA PHE A 212 -0.12 13.18 -4.23
C PHE A 212 0.64 13.27 -5.56
N LEU A 213 0.61 12.23 -6.39
CA LEU A 213 1.30 12.24 -7.68
C LEU A 213 0.73 13.28 -8.66
N ASN A 214 -0.57 13.57 -8.54
CA ASN A 214 -1.27 14.55 -9.36
C ASN A 214 -1.11 16.01 -8.88
N MET A 215 -0.41 16.25 -7.76
CA MET A 215 -0.06 17.61 -7.36
C MET A 215 0.72 18.31 -8.49
N PRO A 216 0.46 19.60 -8.78
CA PRO A 216 1.06 20.31 -9.92
C PRO A 216 2.58 20.16 -10.02
N LEU A 217 3.28 20.36 -8.91
CA LEU A 217 4.74 20.21 -8.86
C LEU A 217 5.20 18.77 -9.13
N ASN A 218 4.50 17.77 -8.58
CA ASN A 218 4.87 16.37 -8.77
C ASN A 218 4.64 15.95 -10.22
N ARG A 219 3.53 16.39 -10.84
CA ARG A 219 3.27 16.18 -12.26
C ARG A 219 4.35 16.79 -13.13
N GLU A 220 4.73 18.04 -12.89
CA GLU A 220 5.83 18.66 -13.64
C GLU A 220 7.15 17.90 -13.47
N LEU A 221 7.46 17.47 -12.24
CA LEU A 221 8.66 16.68 -11.97
C LEU A 221 8.66 15.37 -12.76
N VAL A 222 7.52 14.67 -12.85
CA VAL A 222 7.37 13.42 -13.61
C VAL A 222 7.38 13.68 -15.12
N GLU A 223 6.48 14.52 -15.60
CA GLU A 223 6.18 14.73 -17.03
C GLU A 223 7.30 15.49 -17.76
N VAL A 224 7.92 16.48 -17.11
CA VAL A 224 8.94 17.35 -17.74
C VAL A 224 10.35 16.96 -17.32
N LYS A 225 10.57 16.69 -16.02
CA LYS A 225 11.90 16.42 -15.48
C LYS A 225 12.24 14.93 -15.42
N GLY A 226 11.31 14.06 -15.83
CA GLY A 226 11.51 12.60 -15.84
C GLY A 226 11.73 12.00 -14.45
N GLN A 227 11.30 12.68 -13.39
CA GLN A 227 11.48 12.19 -12.02
C GLN A 227 10.68 10.92 -11.79
N VAL A 228 11.35 9.89 -11.31
CA VAL A 228 10.74 8.61 -10.98
C VAL A 228 10.53 8.51 -9.46
N PHE A 229 9.27 8.44 -9.03
CA PHE A 229 8.93 8.16 -7.64
C PHE A 229 9.04 6.65 -7.38
N GLY A 230 10.24 6.19 -7.01
CA GLY A 230 10.48 4.76 -6.74
C GLY A 230 9.65 4.18 -5.58
N ARG A 231 9.19 5.04 -4.66
CA ARG A 231 8.38 4.68 -3.48
C ARG A 231 7.20 5.67 -3.31
N PRO A 232 6.15 5.59 -4.15
CA PRO A 232 5.07 6.58 -4.16
C PRO A 232 4.30 6.64 -2.84
N TYR A 233 3.96 5.47 -2.29
CA TYR A 233 3.26 5.36 -1.02
C TYR A 233 4.03 6.05 0.11
N GLU A 234 5.30 5.68 0.32
CA GLU A 234 6.15 6.25 1.35
C GLU A 234 6.37 7.76 1.16
N SER A 235 6.47 8.24 -0.08
CA SER A 235 6.59 9.68 -0.37
C SER A 235 5.34 10.44 0.06
N ALA A 236 4.15 9.87 -0.14
CA ALA A 236 2.90 10.47 0.30
C ALA A 236 2.74 10.40 1.82
N VAL A 237 3.13 9.29 2.46
CA VAL A 237 3.20 9.13 3.93
C VAL A 237 4.09 10.20 4.55
N GLU A 238 5.25 10.48 3.96
CA GLU A 238 6.19 11.49 4.46
C GLU A 238 5.52 12.88 4.57
N ARG A 239 4.64 13.24 3.63
CA ARG A 239 3.87 14.50 3.70
C ARG A 239 2.94 14.55 4.90
N VAL A 240 2.30 13.43 5.24
CA VAL A 240 1.42 13.33 6.41
C VAL A 240 2.24 13.41 7.69
N VAL A 241 3.35 12.67 7.77
CA VAL A 241 4.24 12.66 8.94
C VAL A 241 4.84 14.04 9.21
N MET A 242 5.16 14.82 8.17
CA MET A 242 5.65 16.19 8.31
C MET A 242 4.56 17.19 8.75
N ALA A 243 3.28 16.87 8.56
CA ALA A 243 2.15 17.76 8.87
C ALA A 243 1.77 17.67 10.36
N THR A 244 2.46 18.41 11.20
CA THR A 244 2.30 18.35 12.67
C THR A 244 1.38 19.43 13.25
N SER A 245 1.06 20.48 12.47
CA SER A 245 0.25 21.60 12.97
C SER A 245 -1.22 21.40 12.65
N VAL A 246 -2.10 21.39 13.66
CA VAL A 246 -3.55 21.32 13.43
C VAL A 246 -4.04 22.65 12.86
N VAL A 247 -4.77 22.60 11.76
CA VAL A 247 -5.34 23.81 11.14
C VAL A 247 -6.64 24.16 11.86
N PRO A 248 -6.78 25.39 12.38
CA PRO A 248 -7.94 25.74 13.18
C PRO A 248 -9.16 26.05 12.29
N PRO A 249 -10.40 25.90 12.80
CA PRO A 249 -11.63 26.03 12.01
C PRO A 249 -11.81 27.39 11.32
N GLU A 250 -11.28 28.46 11.90
CA GLU A 250 -11.35 29.82 11.39
C GLU A 250 -10.43 30.08 10.20
N ASN A 251 -9.49 29.17 9.90
CA ASN A 251 -8.62 29.29 8.73
C ASN A 251 -9.43 29.21 7.43
N ASP A 252 -9.12 30.07 6.46
CA ASP A 252 -9.86 30.14 5.19
C ASP A 252 -9.81 28.83 4.39
N HIS A 253 -8.71 28.07 4.49
CA HIS A 253 -8.63 26.72 3.91
C HIS A 253 -9.66 25.79 4.56
N MET A 254 -9.75 25.79 5.90
CA MET A 254 -10.74 24.99 6.63
C MET A 254 -12.17 25.39 6.29
N LYS A 255 -12.48 26.70 6.21
CA LYS A 255 -13.81 27.18 5.79
C LYS A 255 -14.18 26.67 4.39
N LYS A 256 -13.24 26.71 3.43
CA LYS A 256 -13.45 26.19 2.07
C LYS A 256 -13.68 24.67 2.09
N LEU A 257 -12.88 23.94 2.85
CA LEU A 257 -12.99 22.49 2.97
C LEU A 257 -14.34 22.06 3.58
N VAL A 258 -14.78 22.73 4.65
CA VAL A 258 -16.09 22.51 5.27
C VAL A 258 -17.24 22.83 4.31
N ARG A 259 -17.16 23.94 3.56
CA ARG A 259 -18.17 24.27 2.54
C ARG A 259 -18.25 23.21 1.43
N LYS A 260 -17.11 22.63 1.05
CA LYS A 260 -17.06 21.56 0.03
C LYS A 260 -17.63 20.25 0.56
N PHE A 261 -17.50 19.98 1.86
CA PHE A 261 -17.89 18.72 2.49
C PHE A 261 -18.59 18.92 3.85
N PRO A 262 -19.79 19.52 3.87
CA PRO A 262 -20.44 19.92 5.11
C PRO A 262 -20.73 18.74 6.04
N ASP A 263 -21.14 17.60 5.49
CA ASP A 263 -21.56 16.42 6.26
C ASP A 263 -20.40 15.54 6.72
N LYS A 264 -19.17 15.85 6.31
CA LYS A 264 -17.99 15.01 6.57
C LYS A 264 -17.18 15.48 7.77
N GLN A 265 -17.49 16.65 8.33
CA GLN A 265 -16.73 17.28 9.43
C GLN A 265 -15.21 17.21 9.23
N PRO A 266 -14.69 17.76 8.11
CA PRO A 266 -13.28 17.61 7.76
C PRO A 266 -12.35 18.21 8.81
N ARG A 267 -11.10 17.75 8.77
CA ARG A 267 -9.95 18.29 9.50
C ARG A 267 -8.81 18.53 8.52
N ALA A 268 -7.84 19.36 8.90
CA ALA A 268 -6.60 19.46 8.15
C ALA A 268 -5.40 19.57 9.10
N LEU A 269 -4.29 18.98 8.65
CA LEU A 269 -2.98 19.18 9.23
C LEU A 269 -2.15 20.05 8.29
N PHE A 270 -1.17 20.77 8.82
CA PHE A 270 -0.27 21.62 8.06
C PHE A 270 1.18 21.26 8.35
N SER A 271 1.94 21.04 7.28
CA SER A 271 3.40 21.01 7.29
C SER A 271 3.93 22.39 6.92
N LYS A 272 4.91 22.90 7.66
CA LYS A 272 5.61 24.15 7.33
C LYS A 272 6.64 23.97 6.23
N THR A 273 7.20 22.77 6.08
CA THR A 273 8.33 22.52 5.17
C THR A 273 8.18 21.14 4.52
N PRO A 274 7.81 21.06 3.22
CA PRO A 274 7.27 22.15 2.42
C PRO A 274 5.88 22.59 2.92
N PRO A 275 5.50 23.88 2.80
CA PRO A 275 4.18 24.38 3.14
C PRO A 275 3.06 23.59 2.47
N THR A 276 2.36 22.73 3.20
CA THR A 276 1.36 21.81 2.64
C THR A 276 0.25 21.54 3.65
N PHE A 277 -1.00 21.72 3.22
CA PHE A 277 -2.16 21.20 3.93
C PHE A 277 -2.41 19.74 3.56
N VAL A 278 -2.71 18.92 4.57
CA VAL A 278 -3.16 17.54 4.44
C VAL A 278 -4.61 17.51 4.88
N ASP A 279 -5.52 17.29 3.94
CA ASP A 279 -6.96 17.29 4.19
C ASP A 279 -7.42 15.90 4.63
N LEU A 280 -8.24 15.85 5.68
CA LEU A 280 -8.59 14.62 6.39
C LEU A 280 -10.09 14.51 6.62
N PHE A 281 -10.63 13.31 6.45
CA PHE A 281 -11.99 12.96 6.86
C PHE A 281 -11.98 11.98 8.04
N PRO A 282 -12.76 12.25 9.10
CA PRO A 282 -12.93 11.30 10.18
C PRO A 282 -13.65 10.03 9.69
N LEU A 283 -13.17 8.88 10.16
CA LEU A 283 -13.88 7.61 10.03
C LEU A 283 -14.96 7.53 11.10
N GLN A 284 -16.21 7.31 10.67
CA GLN A 284 -17.34 7.14 11.58
C GLN A 284 -17.18 5.85 12.40
N ASN A 285 -17.62 5.89 13.66
CA ASN A 285 -17.67 4.74 14.58
C ASN A 285 -16.30 4.13 14.95
N ALA A 286 -15.20 4.86 14.78
CA ALA A 286 -13.91 4.44 15.30
C ALA A 286 -13.85 4.67 16.83
N ILE A 287 -13.31 3.70 17.57
CA ILE A 287 -13.13 3.77 19.04
C ILE A 287 -12.20 4.93 19.42
N GLU A 288 -11.23 5.22 18.57
CA GLU A 288 -10.28 6.32 18.69
C GLU A 288 -10.35 7.21 17.44
N PRO A 289 -9.89 8.48 17.49
CA PRO A 289 -9.89 9.36 16.33
C PRO A 289 -9.10 8.75 15.15
N HIS A 290 -9.83 8.28 14.14
CA HIS A 290 -9.26 7.74 12.90
C HIS A 290 -9.66 8.62 11.72
N PHE A 291 -8.73 8.80 10.79
CA PHE A 291 -8.93 9.65 9.63
C PHE A 291 -8.45 8.98 8.34
N ILE A 292 -9.06 9.36 7.23
CA ILE A 292 -8.57 9.08 5.88
C ILE A 292 -8.01 10.38 5.30
N VAL A 293 -6.85 10.31 4.65
CA VAL A 293 -6.36 11.41 3.82
C VAL A 293 -7.18 11.50 2.54
N ILE A 294 -7.63 12.71 2.20
CA ILE A 294 -8.44 12.97 1.02
C ILE A 294 -7.80 13.91 0.03
N GLY A 295 -6.67 14.53 0.39
CA GLY A 295 -5.92 15.37 -0.55
C GLY A 295 -4.79 16.15 0.11
N TYR A 296 -3.97 16.73 -0.76
CA TYR A 296 -2.86 17.60 -0.41
C TYR A 296 -3.03 18.96 -1.09
N ARG A 297 -2.75 20.05 -0.38
CA ARG A 297 -2.70 21.41 -0.95
C ARG A 297 -1.38 22.06 -0.57
N ALA A 298 -0.43 22.02 -1.49
CA ALA A 298 0.82 22.75 -1.34
C ALA A 298 0.60 24.25 -1.53
N LEU A 299 1.25 25.04 -0.67
CA LEU A 299 1.40 26.48 -0.84
C LEU A 299 2.72 26.73 -1.58
N TYR A 300 2.62 27.15 -2.83
CA TYR A 300 3.77 27.46 -3.66
C TYR A 300 4.16 28.93 -3.52
N ALA A 301 5.46 29.21 -3.61
CA ALA A 301 5.93 30.57 -3.86
C ALA A 301 5.37 31.08 -5.20
N GLN A 302 5.13 32.38 -5.31
CA GLN A 302 4.48 32.98 -6.49
C GLN A 302 5.22 32.66 -7.80
N GLU A 303 6.54 32.67 -7.79
CA GLU A 303 7.37 32.29 -8.94
C GLU A 303 7.16 30.84 -9.37
N THR A 304 7.06 29.93 -8.38
CA THR A 304 6.79 28.52 -8.65
C THR A 304 5.38 28.33 -9.20
N LEU A 305 4.40 29.04 -8.63
CA LEU A 305 3.02 28.99 -9.11
C LEU A 305 2.91 29.46 -10.56
N LYS A 306 3.48 30.63 -10.88
CA LYS A 306 3.46 31.18 -12.24
C LYS A 306 4.09 30.23 -13.26
N ARG A 307 5.26 29.66 -12.92
CA ARG A 307 5.95 28.66 -13.77
C ARG A 307 5.08 27.42 -14.00
N LEU A 308 4.42 26.92 -12.95
CA LEU A 308 3.53 25.76 -13.07
C LEU A 308 2.30 26.09 -13.93
N GLU A 309 1.69 27.27 -13.76
CA GLU A 309 0.56 27.74 -14.56
C GLU A 309 0.92 27.91 -16.05
N GLU A 310 2.06 28.55 -16.33
CA GLU A 310 2.59 28.72 -17.71
C GLU A 310 2.88 27.37 -18.37
N GLY A 311 3.33 26.38 -17.60
CA GLY A 311 3.52 25.00 -18.05
C GLY A 311 2.25 24.16 -18.13
N GLY A 312 1.08 24.70 -17.78
CA GLY A 312 -0.19 23.97 -17.77
C GLY A 312 -0.39 23.02 -16.57
N PHE A 313 0.49 23.07 -15.57
CA PHE A 313 0.40 22.29 -14.35
C PHE A 313 -0.42 23.04 -13.30
N THR A 314 -1.73 22.86 -13.33
CA THR A 314 -2.64 23.39 -12.31
C THR A 314 -3.36 22.26 -11.57
N TYR A 315 -3.90 22.55 -10.39
CA TYR A 315 -4.83 21.61 -9.77
C TYR A 315 -6.03 21.47 -10.71
N HIS A 316 -6.26 20.26 -11.23
CA HIS A 316 -7.43 19.96 -12.04
C HIS A 316 -8.68 20.33 -11.22
N LYS A 317 -9.58 21.11 -11.84
CA LYS A 317 -10.82 21.58 -11.20
C LYS A 317 -11.80 20.44 -10.97
#